data_AF-A0A6V8M4X7-F1
#
_entry.id   AF-A0A6V8M4X7-F1
#
_cell.length_a   1.000
_cell.length_b   1.000
_cell.length_c   1.000
_cell.angle_alpha   90.00
_cell.angle_beta   90.00
_cell.angle_gamma   90.00
#
_symmetry.space_group_name_H-M   'P 1'
#
loop_
_entity.id
_entity.type
_entity.pdbx_description
1 polymer ?
#
loop_
_entity_poly.entity_id
_entity_poly.type
_entity_poly.pdbx_seq_one_letter_code
_entity_poly.pdbx_strand_id
1 'polypeptide(L)' 'MGAEVGWHLRFVQARVVDVWANPSQASVFRELAATFGQWALSEETVGDALRLRFERKAPA' A
#
# COMPACT_ATOMS: atom_id res chain seq x y z
N MET A 1 15.31 -10.23 -14.97
CA MET A 1 13.96 -9.86 -15.42
C MET A 1 13.22 -9.31 -14.22
N GLY A 2 13.25 -7.99 -14.02
CA GLY A 2 12.50 -7.33 -12.95
C GLY A 2 11.03 -7.29 -13.36
N ALA A 3 10.14 -7.79 -12.51
CA ALA A 3 8.72 -7.66 -12.74
C ALA A 3 8.37 -6.16 -12.66
N GLU A 4 8.06 -5.53 -13.80
CA GLU A 4 7.36 -4.26 -13.80
C GLU A 4 5.94 -4.51 -13.27
N VAL A 5 5.78 -4.30 -11.97
CA VAL A 5 4.49 -4.22 -11.30
C VAL A 5 3.93 -2.82 -11.61
N GLY A 6 3.55 -2.60 -12.87
CA GLY A 6 3.01 -1.35 -13.38
C GLY A 6 1.55 -1.15 -12.97
N TRP A 7 1.31 -0.77 -11.72
CA TRP A 7 -0.04 -0.41 -11.26
C TRP A 7 -0.20 1.11 -11.31
N HIS A 8 -0.81 1.61 -12.39
CA HIS A 8 -1.35 2.97 -12.43
C HIS A 8 -2.71 3.01 -11.71
N LEU A 9 -2.71 2.84 -10.38
CA LEU A 9 -3.90 3.09 -9.56
C LEU A 9 -4.11 4.61 -9.43
N ARG A 10 -4.77 5.22 -10.42
CA ARG A 10 -5.18 6.63 -10.37
C ARG A 10 -6.40 6.79 -9.48
N PHE A 11 -6.24 6.65 -8.17
CA PHE A 11 -7.26 7.06 -7.21
C PHE A 11 -6.96 8.46 -6.69
N VAL A 12 -7.18 9.47 -7.53
CA VAL A 12 -6.94 10.89 -7.17
C VAL A 12 -7.80 11.31 -5.95
N GLN A 13 -8.91 10.60 -5.71
CA GLN A 13 -9.90 10.90 -4.66
C GLN A 13 -10.05 9.84 -3.56
N ALA A 14 -9.33 8.71 -3.61
CA ALA A 14 -9.47 7.72 -2.53
C ALA A 14 -8.92 8.29 -1.22
N ARG A 15 -9.63 7.98 -0.12
CA ARG A 15 -9.16 8.23 1.25
C ARG A 15 -8.57 7.00 1.90
N VAL A 16 -9.01 5.82 1.46
CA VAL A 16 -8.54 4.53 1.94
C VAL A 16 -8.32 3.62 0.73
N VAL A 17 -7.21 2.90 0.71
CA VAL A 17 -6.92 1.85 -0.26
C VAL A 17 -6.49 0.60 0.52
N ASP A 18 -7.22 -0.49 0.35
CA ASP A 18 -6.85 -1.80 0.88
C ASP A 18 -6.19 -2.61 -0.25
N VAL A 19 -4.98 -3.10 0.00
CA VAL A 19 -4.23 -3.98 -0.89
C VAL A 19 -4.03 -5.32 -0.21
N TRP A 20 -4.33 -6.40 -0.93
CA TRP A 20 -4.10 -7.76 -0.48
C TRP A 20 -2.88 -8.30 -1.21
N ALA A 21 -1.87 -8.72 -0.46
CA ALA A 21 -0.59 -9.15 -1.00
C ALA A 21 -0.07 -10.40 -0.28
N ASN A 22 0.91 -11.06 -0.90
CA ASN A 22 1.67 -12.08 -0.19
C ASN A 22 2.57 -11.42 0.86
N PRO A 23 2.74 -11.99 2.08
CA PRO A 23 3.63 -11.43 3.11
C PRO A 23 5.07 -11.15 2.64
N SER A 24 5.58 -11.93 1.68
CA SER A 24 6.91 -11.69 1.09
C SER A 24 7.04 -10.36 0.34
N GLN A 25 5.92 -9.72 0.00
CA GLN A 25 5.87 -8.44 -0.69
C GLN A 25 5.69 -7.25 0.26
N ALA A 26 5.66 -7.47 1.59
CA ALA A 26 5.41 -6.40 2.55
C ALA A 26 6.40 -5.22 2.42
N SER A 27 7.68 -5.52 2.16
CA SER A 27 8.75 -4.50 2.07
C SER A 27 8.48 -3.46 0.99
N VAL A 28 8.05 -3.88 -0.21
CA VAL A 28 7.80 -2.94 -1.31
C VAL A 28 6.66 -1.97 -0.97
N PHE A 29 5.63 -2.41 -0.25
CA PHE A 29 4.52 -1.55 0.13
C PHE A 29 4.88 -0.55 1.25
N ARG A 30 5.75 -0.94 2.18
CA ARG A 30 6.32 -0.02 3.18
C ARG A 30 7.16 1.07 2.53
N GLU A 31 8.00 0.70 1.57
CA GLU A 31 8.82 1.66 0.81
C GLU A 31 7.95 2.64 0.01
N LEU A 32 6.86 2.16 -0.60
CA LEU A 32 5.89 3.01 -1.30
C LEU A 32 5.20 3.99 -0.35
N ALA A 33 4.74 3.53 0.82
CA ALA A 33 4.13 4.41 1.82
C ALA A 33 5.09 5.52 2.29
N ALA A 34 6.36 5.17 2.52
CA ALA A 34 7.40 6.11 2.92
C ALA A 34 7.72 7.12 1.80
N THR A 35 7.79 6.68 0.55
CA THR A 35 8.12 7.52 -0.61
C THR A 35 7.07 8.59 -0.88
N PHE A 36 5.78 8.24 -0.81
CA PHE A 36 4.72 9.18 -1.16
C PHE A 36 4.29 10.07 0.01
N GLY A 37 4.64 9.75 1.26
CA GLY A 37 4.52 10.58 2.47
C GLY A 37 3.11 10.97 2.93
N GLN A 38 2.16 10.99 2.00
CA GLN A 38 0.75 11.40 2.11
C GLN A 38 -0.17 10.28 2.61
N TRP A 39 0.35 9.06 2.78
CA TRP A 39 -0.39 7.89 3.23
C TRP A 39 0.17 7.38 4.57
N ALA A 40 -0.72 7.06 5.50
CA ALA A 40 -0.44 6.22 6.65
C ALA A 40 -0.69 4.76 6.25
N LEU A 41 0.20 3.85 6.62
CA LEU A 41 0.09 2.43 6.31
C LEU A 41 -0.20 1.65 7.59
N SER A 42 -1.18 0.76 7.54
CA SER A 42 -1.40 -0.28 8.56
C SER A 42 -1.38 -1.65 7.90
N GLU A 43 -0.84 -2.62 8.64
CA GLU A 43 -0.61 -3.99 8.18
C GLU A 43 -1.36 -4.97 9.08
N GLU A 44 -2.05 -5.91 8.47
CA GLU A 44 -2.72 -7.00 9.18
C GLU A 44 -2.57 -8.30 8.39
N THR A 45 -2.06 -9.34 9.05
CA THR A 45 -2.05 -10.68 8.47
C THR A 45 -3.41 -11.33 8.67
N VAL A 46 -4.05 -11.75 7.57
CA VAL A 46 -5.36 -12.40 7.57
C VAL A 46 -5.20 -13.74 6.85
N GLY A 47 -5.11 -14.81 7.62
CA GLY A 47 -4.79 -16.14 7.09
C GLY A 47 -3.36 -16.18 6.53
N ASP A 48 -3.22 -16.52 5.26
CA ASP A 48 -1.96 -16.57 4.50
C ASP A 48 -1.69 -15.29 3.69
N ALA A 49 -2.61 -14.32 3.73
CA ALA A 49 -2.49 -13.04 3.05
C ALA A 49 -2.12 -11.90 4.01
N LEU A 50 -1.46 -10.89 3.46
CA LEU A 50 -1.21 -9.62 4.13
C LEU A 50 -2.17 -8.56 3.58
N ARG A 51 -2.96 -7.96 4.46
CA ARG A 51 -3.76 -6.77 4.17
C ARG A 51 -2.95 -5.53 4.51
N LEU A 52 -2.75 -4.67 3.52
CA LEU A 52 -2.08 -3.38 3.61
C LEU A 52 -3.10 -2.29 3.39
N ARG A 53 -3.38 -1.52 4.43
CA ARG A 53 -4.37 -0.44 4.39
C ARG A 53 -3.66 0.90 4.39
N PHE A 54 -3.81 1.62 3.29
CA PHE A 54 -3.29 2.96 3.09
C PHE A 54 -4.40 3.98 3.37
N GLU A 55 -4.20 4.84 4.36
CA GLU A 55 -5.11 5.93 4.71
C GLU A 55 -4.48 7.28 4.41
N ARG A 56 -5.20 8.16 3.73
CA ARG A 56 -4.66 9.47 3.38
C ARG A 56 -4.53 10.32 4.65
N LYS A 57 -3.34 10.84 4.91
CA LYS A 57 -3.13 11.79 6.01
C LYS A 57 -3.96 13.04 5.74
N ALA A 58 -4.66 13.54 6.76
CA ALA A 58 -5.34 14.82 6.65
C ALA A 58 -4.29 15.90 6.32
N PRO A 59 -4.60 16.87 5.42
CA PRO A 59 -3.74 18.03 5.26
C PRO A 59 -3.61 18.73 6.62
N ALA A 60 -2.37 19.11 6.96
CA ALA A 60 -2.08 19.87 8.16
C ALA A 60 -2.73 21.26 8.15
#